data_AF-A0A101HUD2-F1
#
_entry.id   AF-A0A101HUD2-F1
#
_cell.length_a   1.000
_cell.length_b   1.000
_cell.length_c   1.000
_cell.angle_alpha   90.00
_cell.angle_beta   90.00
_cell.angle_gamma   90.00
#
_symmetry.space_group_name_H-M   'P 1'
#
loop_
_entity.id
_entity.type
_entity.pdbx_description
1 polymer ?
#
loop_
_entity_poly.entity_id
_entity_poly.type
_entity_poly.pdbx_seq_one_letter_code
_entity_poly.pdbx_strand_id
1 'polypeptide(L)'
;MKKILFALAILTFLGSPGKIRAEEINKFGIHILETNEVDQAAELVNSGGGDWGWVTIVLRINDLDQEKWQKFFDNCRRLHLIPLVRLATEIENNFWRRPELADIDRMANFLNNLNWPTQNQYLIVFNEPNHAKEWGGEINPSQYAQILSYTIEKFKEKNDHFFILNAGFDLAADNSAGTMDVYRYWQIMNQTVPG
;
A
#
# COMPACT_ATOMS: atom_id res chain seq x y z
N MET A 1 17.42 -60.77 -10.51
CA MET A 1 17.81 -59.44 -11.04
C MET A 1 16.73 -58.74 -11.90
N LYS A 2 15.82 -59.45 -12.58
CA LYS A 2 14.77 -58.82 -13.42
C LYS A 2 13.54 -58.24 -12.71
N LYS A 3 13.30 -58.56 -11.43
CA LYS A 3 12.15 -58.03 -10.65
C LYS A 3 12.43 -56.70 -9.94
N ILE A 4 13.70 -56.32 -9.77
CA ILE A 4 14.10 -55.07 -9.09
C ILE A 4 14.08 -53.88 -10.07
N LEU A 5 14.30 -54.11 -11.36
CA LEU A 5 14.22 -53.05 -12.37
C LEU A 5 12.78 -52.53 -12.61
N PHE A 6 11.75 -53.31 -12.30
CA PHE A 6 10.36 -52.90 -12.53
C PHE A 6 9.83 -51.98 -11.44
N ALA A 7 10.38 -52.04 -10.23
CA ALA A 7 10.00 -51.16 -9.12
C ALA A 7 10.59 -49.74 -9.28
N LEU A 8 11.73 -49.59 -9.96
CA LEU A 8 12.35 -48.29 -10.22
C LEU A 8 11.66 -47.50 -11.34
N ALA A 9 10.98 -48.18 -12.28
CA ALA A 9 10.28 -47.54 -13.38
C ALA A 9 8.88 -46.99 -13.00
N ILE A 10 8.31 -47.45 -11.88
CA ILE A 10 7.00 -47.00 -11.39
C ILE A 10 7.14 -45.75 -10.50
N LEU A 11 8.30 -45.52 -9.88
CA LEU A 11 8.55 -44.32 -9.09
C LEU A 11 8.81 -43.05 -9.93
N THR A 12 9.07 -43.19 -11.23
CA THR A 12 9.36 -42.05 -12.12
C THR A 12 8.12 -41.49 -12.84
N PHE A 13 6.93 -42.07 -12.60
CA PHE A 13 5.67 -41.64 -13.24
C PHE A 13 4.69 -40.90 -12.31
N LEU A 14 5.07 -40.68 -11.04
CA LEU A 14 4.26 -39.91 -10.10
C LEU A 14 4.81 -38.48 -10.00
N GLY A 15 4.30 -37.63 -10.88
CA GLY A 15 4.44 -36.18 -10.81
C GLY A 15 5.54 -35.64 -11.70
N SER A 16 5.22 -35.43 -12.98
CA SER A 16 5.76 -34.22 -13.62
C SER A 16 5.41 -33.06 -12.68
N PRO A 17 6.38 -32.26 -12.21
CA PRO A 17 6.01 -31.03 -11.52
C PRO A 17 5.11 -30.30 -12.51
N GLY A 18 3.82 -30.16 -12.16
CA GLY A 18 2.99 -29.18 -12.84
C GLY A 18 3.81 -27.91 -12.87
N LYS A 19 3.83 -27.20 -13.99
CA LYS A 19 4.43 -25.87 -13.98
C LYS A 19 3.70 -25.12 -12.88
N ILE A 20 4.32 -25.00 -11.72
CA ILE A 20 3.96 -24.01 -10.71
C ILE A 20 4.39 -22.73 -11.40
N ARG A 21 3.53 -22.22 -12.27
CA ARG A 21 3.53 -20.81 -12.57
C ARG A 21 3.20 -20.23 -11.20
N ALA A 22 4.20 -19.68 -10.53
CA ALA A 22 3.89 -18.50 -9.75
C ALA A 22 3.12 -17.62 -10.76
N GLU A 23 1.81 -17.48 -10.59
CA GLU A 23 1.12 -16.44 -11.33
C GLU A 23 1.90 -15.18 -11.02
N GLU A 24 2.58 -14.66 -12.03
CA GLU A 24 3.37 -13.46 -11.87
C GLU A 24 2.37 -12.41 -11.42
N ILE A 25 2.51 -11.95 -10.18
CA ILE A 25 1.73 -10.84 -9.66
C ILE A 25 1.77 -9.76 -10.71
N ASN A 26 0.59 -9.36 -11.16
CA ASN A 26 0.47 -8.40 -12.22
C ASN A 26 1.20 -7.10 -11.83
N LYS A 27 1.96 -6.54 -12.77
CA LYS A 27 2.77 -5.33 -12.55
C LYS A 27 1.94 -4.06 -12.74
N PHE A 28 0.72 -4.18 -13.25
CA PHE A 28 -0.17 -3.07 -13.49
C PHE A 28 -1.02 -2.78 -12.26
N GLY A 29 -1.28 -1.49 -12.06
CA GLY A 29 -2.19 -1.01 -11.04
C GLY A 29 -2.94 0.22 -11.49
N ILE A 30 -4.00 0.54 -10.76
CA ILE A 30 -4.81 1.73 -10.98
C ILE A 30 -5.15 2.39 -9.65
N HIS A 31 -5.28 3.72 -9.65
CA HIS A 31 -5.78 4.46 -8.50
C HIS A 31 -7.29 4.67 -8.65
N ILE A 32 -8.05 4.35 -7.62
CA ILE A 32 -9.50 4.62 -7.51
C ILE A 32 -9.78 5.64 -6.40
N LEU A 33 -10.90 6.34 -6.50
CA LEU A 33 -11.32 7.35 -5.53
C LEU A 33 -12.25 6.76 -4.48
N GLU A 34 -13.11 5.83 -4.88
CA GLU A 34 -14.15 5.26 -4.02
C GLU A 34 -14.15 3.73 -4.03
N THR A 35 -14.49 3.12 -2.89
CA THR A 35 -14.47 1.66 -2.70
C THR A 35 -15.35 0.87 -3.67
N ASN A 36 -16.37 1.49 -4.25
CA ASN A 36 -17.30 0.86 -5.19
C ASN A 36 -16.78 0.80 -6.63
N GLU A 37 -15.65 1.43 -6.93
CA GLU A 37 -14.99 1.39 -8.25
C GLU A 37 -14.14 0.12 -8.45
N VAL A 38 -14.05 -0.74 -7.43
CA VAL A 38 -13.18 -1.93 -7.39
C VAL A 38 -13.44 -2.93 -8.52
N ASP A 39 -14.70 -3.11 -8.95
CA ASP A 39 -15.02 -4.00 -10.07
C ASP A 39 -14.45 -3.46 -11.40
N GLN A 40 -14.57 -2.14 -11.65
CA GLN A 40 -14.02 -1.49 -12.83
C GLN A 40 -12.47 -1.49 -12.80
N ALA A 41 -11.88 -1.33 -11.61
CA ALA A 41 -10.44 -1.45 -11.44
C ALA A 41 -9.96 -2.84 -11.86
N ALA A 42 -10.65 -3.91 -11.43
CA ALA A 42 -10.31 -5.28 -11.78
C ALA A 42 -10.38 -5.53 -13.29
N GLU A 43 -11.43 -5.06 -13.96
CA GLU A 43 -11.59 -5.18 -15.42
C GLU A 43 -10.41 -4.58 -16.19
N LEU A 44 -9.85 -3.48 -15.69
CA LEU A 44 -8.71 -2.80 -16.32
C LEU A 44 -7.39 -3.48 -16.00
N VAL A 45 -7.07 -3.65 -14.72
CA VAL A 45 -5.74 -4.11 -14.31
C VAL A 45 -5.54 -5.57 -14.67
N ASN A 46 -6.56 -6.43 -14.50
CA ASN A 46 -6.49 -7.85 -14.84
C ASN A 46 -6.91 -8.15 -16.29
N SER A 47 -7.01 -7.12 -17.14
CA SER A 47 -7.22 -7.31 -18.58
C SER A 47 -6.06 -8.10 -19.22
N GLY A 48 -6.34 -8.76 -20.35
CA GLY A 48 -5.31 -9.50 -21.10
C GLY A 48 -4.77 -10.77 -20.44
N GLY A 49 -5.46 -11.29 -19.41
CA GLY A 49 -5.07 -12.52 -18.70
C GLY A 49 -4.09 -12.30 -17.54
N GLY A 50 -3.99 -11.07 -17.04
CA GLY A 50 -3.31 -10.79 -15.77
C GLY A 50 -4.14 -11.24 -14.58
N ASP A 51 -3.48 -11.50 -13.45
CA ASP A 51 -4.15 -11.81 -12.19
C ASP A 51 -3.40 -11.14 -11.02
N TRP A 52 -4.09 -10.87 -9.91
CA TRP A 52 -3.52 -10.17 -8.75
C TRP A 52 -2.96 -8.77 -9.08
N GLY A 53 -3.72 -7.96 -9.85
CA GLY A 53 -3.41 -6.56 -10.13
C GLY A 53 -3.52 -5.64 -8.91
N TRP A 54 -2.90 -4.47 -8.99
CA TRP A 54 -2.82 -3.54 -7.87
C TRP A 54 -3.92 -2.48 -7.91
N VAL A 55 -4.45 -2.10 -6.76
CA VAL A 55 -5.41 -1.02 -6.63
C VAL A 55 -4.99 -0.07 -5.52
N THR A 56 -4.69 1.18 -5.86
CA THR A 56 -4.42 2.23 -4.87
C THR A 56 -5.74 2.90 -4.50
N ILE A 57 -6.02 3.02 -3.21
CA ILE A 57 -7.23 3.68 -2.69
C ILE A 57 -6.87 4.55 -1.49
N VAL A 58 -7.58 5.66 -1.33
CA VAL A 58 -7.36 6.61 -0.23
C VAL A 58 -8.23 6.25 0.98
N LEU A 59 -7.60 6.01 2.13
CA LEU A 59 -8.27 5.97 3.43
C LEU A 59 -8.17 7.34 4.09
N ARG A 60 -9.28 8.05 4.21
CA ARG A 60 -9.35 9.31 4.96
C ARG A 60 -9.68 9.04 6.43
N ILE A 61 -9.06 9.80 7.33
CA ILE A 61 -9.29 9.69 8.78
C ILE A 61 -10.75 9.94 9.20
N ASN A 62 -11.52 10.71 8.40
CA ASN A 62 -12.94 10.95 8.63
C ASN A 62 -13.87 9.93 7.96
N ASP A 63 -13.30 8.84 7.43
CA ASP A 63 -14.01 7.84 6.63
C ASP A 63 -13.61 6.40 7.02
N LEU A 64 -13.64 6.14 8.33
CA LEU A 64 -13.32 4.85 8.96
C LEU A 64 -14.57 3.97 9.11
N ASP A 65 -15.33 3.79 8.03
CA ASP A 65 -16.52 2.93 8.02
C ASP A 65 -16.13 1.46 7.85
N GLN A 66 -16.30 0.67 8.92
CA GLN A 66 -15.88 -0.72 8.95
C GLN A 66 -16.60 -1.60 7.93
N GLU A 67 -17.90 -1.42 7.73
CA GLU A 67 -18.68 -2.23 6.78
C GLU A 67 -18.24 -1.94 5.34
N LYS A 68 -18.09 -0.65 5.03
CA LYS A 68 -17.65 -0.20 3.70
C LYS A 68 -16.27 -0.74 3.35
N TRP A 69 -15.30 -0.60 4.25
CA TRP A 69 -13.93 -1.04 4.01
C TRP A 69 -13.78 -2.56 4.04
N GLN A 70 -14.52 -3.26 4.90
CA GLN A 70 -14.52 -4.72 4.87
C GLN A 70 -15.08 -5.25 3.55
N LYS A 71 -16.17 -4.68 3.06
CA LYS A 71 -16.73 -5.01 1.75
C LYS A 71 -15.75 -4.77 0.61
N PHE A 72 -15.01 -3.66 0.65
CA PHE A 72 -13.93 -3.38 -0.31
C PHE A 72 -12.85 -4.47 -0.30
N PHE A 73 -12.35 -4.86 0.88
CA PHE A 73 -11.34 -5.91 1.00
C PHE A 73 -11.86 -7.29 0.60
N ASP A 74 -13.12 -7.60 0.88
CA ASP A 74 -13.75 -8.84 0.44
C ASP A 74 -13.88 -8.89 -1.10
N ASN A 75 -14.22 -7.76 -1.71
CA ASN A 75 -14.23 -7.63 -3.16
C ASN A 75 -12.82 -7.74 -3.76
N CYS A 76 -11.80 -7.12 -3.16
CA CYS A 76 -10.41 -7.29 -3.60
C CYS A 76 -10.00 -8.77 -3.58
N ARG A 77 -10.36 -9.51 -2.53
CA ARG A 77 -10.09 -10.95 -2.44
C ARG A 77 -10.82 -11.74 -3.52
N ARG A 78 -12.09 -11.43 -3.77
CA ARG A 78 -12.92 -12.08 -4.80
C ARG A 78 -12.42 -11.80 -6.22
N LEU A 79 -11.95 -10.58 -6.47
CA LEU A 79 -11.51 -10.09 -7.78
C LEU A 79 -10.01 -10.27 -8.03
N HIS A 80 -9.29 -10.86 -7.07
CA HIS A 80 -7.83 -10.98 -7.09
C HIS A 80 -7.17 -9.63 -7.36
N LEU A 81 -7.36 -8.70 -6.41
CA LEU A 81 -6.70 -7.40 -6.36
C LEU A 81 -5.88 -7.27 -5.08
N ILE A 82 -4.74 -6.61 -5.20
CA ILE A 82 -3.85 -6.25 -4.09
C ILE A 82 -4.04 -4.76 -3.77
N PRO A 83 -4.63 -4.41 -2.61
CA PRO A 83 -4.83 -3.02 -2.24
C PRO A 83 -3.55 -2.37 -1.71
N LEU A 84 -3.28 -1.16 -2.20
CA LEU A 84 -2.34 -0.18 -1.65
C LEU A 84 -3.16 0.91 -0.96
N VAL A 85 -3.26 0.86 0.36
CA VAL A 85 -4.07 1.83 1.12
C VAL A 85 -3.24 3.07 1.40
N ARG A 86 -3.57 4.19 0.75
CA ARG A 86 -2.94 5.49 1.00
C ARG A 86 -3.64 6.21 2.13
N LEU A 87 -2.91 6.49 3.20
CA LEU A 87 -3.44 7.24 4.34
C LEU A 87 -3.63 8.71 3.94
N ALA A 88 -4.73 9.30 4.38
CA ALA A 88 -5.01 10.71 4.23
C ALA A 88 -5.75 11.25 5.45
N THR A 89 -5.59 12.54 5.69
CA THR A 89 -6.29 13.25 6.76
C THR A 89 -7.58 13.86 6.21
N GLU A 90 -7.76 15.16 6.39
CA GLU A 90 -8.90 15.95 5.97
C GLU A 90 -8.38 17.21 5.28
N ILE A 91 -9.19 17.78 4.39
CA ILE A 91 -8.85 19.06 3.77
C ILE A 91 -9.33 20.18 4.69
N GLU A 92 -8.41 21.03 5.10
CA GLU A 92 -8.65 22.24 5.89
C GLU A 92 -7.98 23.43 5.19
N ASN A 93 -8.72 24.54 5.03
CA ASN A 93 -8.19 25.77 4.41
C ASN A 93 -7.51 25.55 3.03
N ASN A 94 -8.04 24.63 2.21
CA ASN A 94 -7.52 24.22 0.89
C ASN A 94 -6.20 23.42 0.90
N PHE A 95 -5.82 22.83 2.04
CA PHE A 95 -4.67 21.96 2.16
C PHE A 95 -5.05 20.67 2.89
N TRP A 96 -4.35 19.57 2.65
CA TRP A 96 -4.44 18.41 3.54
C TRP A 96 -3.84 18.79 4.89
N ARG A 97 -4.63 18.67 5.97
CA ARG A 97 -4.10 18.93 7.32
C ARG A 97 -3.02 17.90 7.63
N ARG A 98 -2.01 18.29 8.42
CA ARG A 98 -1.03 17.31 8.90
C ARG A 98 -1.71 16.32 9.87
N PRO A 99 -1.26 15.05 9.90
CA PRO A 99 -1.75 14.09 10.87
C PRO A 99 -1.26 14.44 12.28
N GLU A 100 -2.12 14.24 13.26
CA GLU A 100 -1.71 14.10 14.65
C GLU A 100 -1.33 12.64 14.93
N LEU A 101 -0.54 12.38 15.96
CA LEU A 101 -0.18 10.99 16.34
C LEU A 101 -1.43 10.14 16.64
N ALA A 102 -2.47 10.75 17.24
CA ALA A 102 -3.74 10.10 17.49
C ALA A 102 -4.49 9.71 16.19
N ASP A 103 -4.28 10.42 15.06
CA ASP A 103 -4.83 10.01 13.78
C ASP A 103 -4.20 8.70 13.30
N ILE A 104 -2.87 8.59 13.44
CA ILE A 104 -2.12 7.37 13.09
C ILE A 104 -2.61 6.19 13.94
N ASP A 105 -2.75 6.39 15.25
CA ASP A 105 -3.24 5.35 16.16
C ASP A 105 -4.65 4.88 15.78
N ARG A 106 -5.54 5.81 15.42
CA ARG A 106 -6.90 5.49 14.95
C ARG A 106 -6.88 4.70 13.65
N MET A 107 -6.11 5.13 12.65
CA MET A 107 -5.99 4.42 11.37
C MET A 107 -5.36 3.03 11.54
N ALA A 108 -4.34 2.89 12.39
CA ALA A 108 -3.70 1.62 12.69
C ALA A 108 -4.67 0.63 13.35
N ASN A 109 -5.41 1.08 14.37
CA ASN A 109 -6.43 0.25 15.02
C ASN A 109 -7.55 -0.15 14.05
N PHE A 110 -8.01 0.79 13.22
CA PHE A 110 -9.05 0.52 12.22
C PHE A 110 -8.61 -0.53 11.22
N LEU A 111 -7.47 -0.33 10.55
CA LEU A 111 -6.97 -1.23 9.50
C LEU A 111 -6.56 -2.60 10.04
N ASN A 112 -6.07 -2.68 11.28
CA ASN A 112 -5.75 -3.96 11.92
C ASN A 112 -7.00 -4.81 12.23
N ASN A 113 -8.16 -4.18 12.36
CA ASN A 113 -9.42 -4.87 12.64
C ASN A 113 -10.14 -5.38 11.37
N LEU A 114 -9.59 -5.14 10.18
CA LEU A 114 -10.14 -5.61 8.91
C LEU A 114 -9.48 -6.91 8.46
N ASN A 115 -10.25 -7.74 7.74
CA ASN A 115 -9.70 -8.93 7.08
C ASN A 115 -9.13 -8.54 5.72
N TRP A 116 -7.80 -8.40 5.66
CA TRP A 116 -7.09 -8.03 4.43
C TRP A 116 -7.17 -9.11 3.34
N PRO A 117 -7.13 -8.73 2.05
CA PRO A 117 -7.23 -9.67 0.93
C PRO A 117 -5.93 -10.47 0.69
N THR A 118 -4.79 -9.96 1.14
CA THR A 118 -3.48 -10.64 1.01
C THR A 118 -2.72 -10.62 2.33
N GLN A 119 -1.69 -11.47 2.45
CA GLN A 119 -0.86 -11.54 3.65
C GLN A 119 -0.13 -10.22 3.91
N ASN A 120 0.53 -9.65 2.91
CA ASN A 120 1.18 -8.34 3.04
C ASN A 120 0.13 -7.22 3.00
N GLN A 121 0.14 -6.33 3.99
CA GLN A 121 -0.85 -5.27 4.14
C GLN A 121 -0.21 -3.94 3.74
N TYR A 122 -0.34 -3.59 2.45
CA TYR A 122 0.41 -2.47 1.88
C TYR A 122 -0.20 -1.12 2.23
N LEU A 123 0.64 -0.22 2.75
CA LEU A 123 0.28 1.13 3.15
C LEU A 123 1.18 2.16 2.49
N ILE A 124 0.60 3.27 2.05
CA ILE A 124 1.33 4.46 1.59
C ILE A 124 1.08 5.57 2.60
N VAL A 125 2.15 6.09 3.20
CA VAL A 125 2.08 7.10 4.26
C VAL A 125 1.97 8.49 3.65
N PHE A 126 0.72 8.94 3.48
CA PHE A 126 0.34 10.24 2.92
C PHE A 126 0.78 10.45 1.46
N ASN A 127 0.81 11.69 0.99
CA ASN A 127 1.08 12.03 -0.41
C ASN A 127 1.87 13.32 -0.50
N GLU A 128 2.84 13.33 -1.41
CA GLU A 128 3.59 14.49 -1.89
C GLU A 128 3.90 15.53 -0.80
N PRO A 129 4.52 15.14 0.33
CA PRO A 129 4.75 16.06 1.44
C PRO A 129 5.81 17.13 1.09
N ASN A 130 6.40 17.05 -0.12
CA ASN A 130 7.21 18.10 -0.73
C ASN A 130 6.39 19.21 -1.40
N HIS A 131 5.05 19.12 -1.39
CA HIS A 131 4.11 20.19 -1.69
C HIS A 131 3.45 20.70 -0.40
N ALA A 132 3.52 22.00 -0.16
CA ALA A 132 2.92 22.63 1.02
C ALA A 132 1.40 22.34 1.15
N LYS A 133 0.69 22.26 0.01
CA LYS A 133 -0.75 21.97 -0.02
C LYS A 133 -1.09 20.55 0.44
N GLU A 134 -0.15 19.64 0.35
CA GLU A 134 -0.32 18.25 0.77
C GLU A 134 0.15 18.04 2.22
N TRP A 135 0.68 19.08 2.88
CA TRP A 135 1.27 18.98 4.22
C TRP A 135 0.97 20.17 5.14
N GLY A 136 -0.31 20.52 5.26
CA GLY A 136 -0.81 21.53 6.20
C GLY A 136 -0.34 22.95 5.90
N GLY A 137 -0.14 23.27 4.63
CA GLY A 137 0.27 24.60 4.16
C GLY A 137 1.78 24.88 4.29
N GLU A 138 2.60 23.90 4.66
CA GLU A 138 4.04 24.06 4.88
C GLU A 138 4.84 22.90 4.32
N ILE A 139 6.12 23.14 4.00
CA ILE A 139 7.06 22.09 3.61
C ILE A 139 7.90 21.75 4.84
N ASN A 140 7.72 20.55 5.40
CA ASN A 140 8.42 20.14 6.62
C ASN A 140 8.97 18.69 6.53
N PRO A 141 10.15 18.50 5.91
CA PRO A 141 10.73 17.17 5.73
C PRO A 141 11.06 16.46 7.03
N SER A 142 11.52 17.19 8.04
CA SER A 142 11.83 16.64 9.35
C SER A 142 10.59 16.08 10.04
N GLN A 143 9.49 16.84 10.02
CA GLN A 143 8.24 16.37 10.61
C GLN A 143 7.66 15.18 9.83
N TYR A 144 7.72 15.19 8.50
CA TYR A 144 7.29 14.05 7.70
C TYR A 144 8.09 12.79 8.06
N ALA A 145 9.43 12.89 8.19
CA ALA A 145 10.27 11.76 8.60
C ALA A 145 9.90 11.20 9.99
N GLN A 146 9.61 12.08 10.96
CA GLN A 146 9.17 11.68 12.31
C GLN A 146 7.80 10.98 12.27
N ILE A 147 6.84 11.52 11.51
CA ILE A 147 5.51 10.92 11.34
C ILE A 147 5.61 9.57 10.62
N LEU A 148 6.45 9.46 9.59
CA LEU A 148 6.71 8.20 8.90
C LEU A 148 7.28 7.15 9.87
N SER A 149 8.28 7.51 10.66
CA SER A 149 8.86 6.63 11.68
C SER A 149 7.83 6.16 12.70
N TYR A 150 7.01 7.08 13.22
CA TYR A 150 5.95 6.75 14.16
C TYR A 150 4.89 5.84 13.54
N THR A 151 4.53 6.09 12.28
CA THR A 151 3.58 5.25 11.53
C THR A 151 4.13 3.85 11.35
N ILE A 152 5.42 3.71 11.00
CA ILE A 152 6.08 2.41 10.90
C ILE A 152 6.01 1.65 12.24
N GLU A 153 6.40 2.29 13.33
CA GLU A 153 6.35 1.71 14.68
C GLU A 153 4.93 1.24 15.03
N LYS A 154 3.94 2.14 14.97
CA LYS A 154 2.58 1.83 15.44
C LYS A 154 1.87 0.77 14.62
N PHE A 155 2.05 0.76 13.30
CA PHE A 155 1.44 -0.29 12.48
C PHE A 155 2.13 -1.65 12.72
N LYS A 156 3.47 -1.68 12.82
CA LYS A 156 4.20 -2.92 13.11
C LYS A 156 3.89 -3.48 14.50
N GLU A 157 3.67 -2.63 15.51
CA GLU A 157 3.18 -3.07 16.84
C GLU A 157 1.84 -3.80 16.78
N LYS A 158 0.98 -3.48 15.79
CA LYS A 158 -0.32 -4.16 15.60
C LYS A 158 -0.15 -5.46 14.85
N ASN A 159 0.62 -5.45 13.76
CA ASN A 159 0.82 -6.60 12.90
C ASN A 159 2.09 -6.48 12.06
N ASP A 160 2.97 -7.48 12.13
CA ASP A 160 4.22 -7.51 11.35
C ASP A 160 3.99 -7.60 9.83
N HIS A 161 2.78 -7.95 9.40
CA HIS A 161 2.39 -8.03 7.99
C HIS A 161 2.18 -6.67 7.30
N PHE A 162 2.08 -5.56 8.03
CA PHE A 162 2.01 -4.23 7.42
C PHE A 162 3.28 -3.92 6.63
N PHE A 163 3.14 -3.70 5.32
CA PHE A 163 4.24 -3.30 4.44
C PHE A 163 4.08 -1.81 4.14
N ILE A 164 4.97 -1.00 4.70
CA ILE A 164 4.78 0.45 4.81
C ILE A 164 5.73 1.16 3.86
N LEU A 165 5.14 1.95 2.96
CA LEU A 165 5.82 2.79 1.98
C LEU A 165 5.74 4.24 2.44
N ASN A 166 6.79 5.02 2.18
CA ASN A 166 6.69 6.47 2.24
C ASN A 166 5.73 7.00 1.15
N ALA A 167 5.44 8.30 1.21
CA ALA A 167 4.60 9.00 0.25
C ALA A 167 5.20 8.90 -1.16
N GLY A 168 4.33 8.98 -2.17
CA GLY A 168 4.77 9.43 -3.49
C GLY A 168 5.30 10.87 -3.39
N PHE A 169 6.38 11.17 -4.09
CA PHE A 169 6.96 12.51 -4.16
C PHE A 169 6.86 13.04 -5.58
N ASP A 170 6.54 14.32 -5.73
CA ASP A 170 6.65 14.99 -7.03
C ASP A 170 8.13 15.22 -7.36
N LEU A 171 8.64 14.45 -8.31
CA LEU A 171 10.03 14.54 -8.77
C LEU A 171 10.32 15.79 -9.59
N ALA A 172 9.29 16.50 -10.05
CA ALA A 172 9.42 17.74 -10.82
C ALA A 172 9.31 19.00 -9.96
N ALA A 173 9.03 18.85 -8.66
CA ALA A 173 8.95 19.97 -7.72
C ALA A 173 10.27 20.76 -7.68
N ASP A 174 10.17 22.08 -7.75
CA ASP A 174 11.30 22.99 -7.60
C ASP A 174 11.48 23.42 -6.13
N ASN A 175 12.45 24.30 -5.86
CA ASN A 175 12.65 24.90 -4.54
C ASN A 175 11.98 26.27 -4.47
N SER A 176 10.67 26.28 -4.18
CA SER A 176 9.86 27.49 -4.06
C SER A 176 9.31 27.68 -2.64
N ALA A 177 8.42 28.67 -2.45
CA ALA A 177 7.68 28.82 -1.20
C ALA A 177 6.66 27.70 -0.97
N GLY A 178 6.18 27.03 -2.03
CA GLY A 178 5.13 26.01 -1.96
C GLY A 178 5.60 24.59 -2.27
N THR A 179 6.82 24.43 -2.76
CA THR A 179 7.39 23.16 -3.22
C THR A 179 8.86 23.04 -2.81
N MET A 180 9.34 21.80 -2.64
CA MET A 180 10.76 21.51 -2.44
C MET A 180 11.21 20.37 -3.35
N ASP A 181 12.42 20.52 -3.88
CA ASP A 181 13.09 19.48 -4.65
C ASP A 181 13.20 18.20 -3.81
N VAL A 182 12.87 17.07 -4.45
CA VAL A 182 12.76 15.78 -3.78
C VAL A 182 14.08 15.31 -3.16
N TYR A 183 15.23 15.55 -3.81
CA TYR A 183 16.52 15.11 -3.29
C TYR A 183 16.89 15.89 -2.04
N ARG A 184 16.64 17.20 -2.04
CA ARG A 184 16.79 18.04 -0.84
C ARG A 184 15.87 17.58 0.28
N TYR A 185 14.61 17.25 -0.06
CA TYR A 185 13.63 16.76 0.91
C TYR A 185 14.12 15.47 1.59
N TRP A 186 14.54 14.47 0.79
CA TRP A 186 15.05 13.20 1.30
C TRP A 186 16.33 13.33 2.10
N GLN A 187 17.24 14.24 1.73
CA GLN A 187 18.44 14.52 2.53
C GLN A 187 18.08 14.96 3.95
N ILE A 188 17.11 15.87 4.09
CA ILE A 188 16.66 16.36 5.40
C ILE A 188 15.91 15.25 6.16
N MET A 189 15.09 14.45 5.48
CA MET A 189 14.45 13.28 6.10
C MET A 189 15.49 12.34 6.71
N ASN A 190 16.49 11.92 5.91
CA ASN A 190 17.53 11.00 6.34
C ASN A 190 18.44 11.58 7.45
N GLN A 191 18.62 12.91 7.49
CA GLN A 191 19.30 13.57 8.61
C GLN A 191 18.46 13.57 9.89
N THR A 192 17.13 13.62 9.77
CA THR A 192 16.20 13.70 10.92
C THR A 192 15.93 12.31 11.50
N VAL A 193 15.58 11.35 10.65
CA VAL A 193 15.39 9.93 10.99
C VAL A 193 16.16 9.11 9.95
N PRO A 194 17.38 8.65 10.25
CA PRO A 194 18.17 7.83 9.34
C PRO A 194 17.54 6.45 9.12
N GLY A 195 17.48 5.98 7.88
CA GLY A 195 16.91 4.66 7.53
C GLY A 195 16.76 4.45 6.04
#